data_AF-A0A7C3CUQ7-F1
#
_entry.id   AF-A0A7C3CUQ7-F1
#
_cell.length_a   1.000
_cell.length_b   1.000
_cell.length_c   1.000
_cell.angle_alpha   90.00
_cell.angle_beta   90.00
_cell.angle_gamma   90.00
#
_symmetry.space_group_name_H-M   'P 1'
#
loop_
_entity.id
_entity.type
_entity.pdbx_description
1 polymer ?
#
loop_
_entity_poly.entity_id
_entity_poly.type
_entity_poly.pdbx_seq_one_letter_code
_entity_poly.pdbx_strand_id
1 'polypeptide(L)'
;MKRRADALFALLLVVNDVLMVALAFALAYWLRKNVTPAAVAIAPFRDYAVMLVIQVVTMLFLYFFSRLYDVKRSMPRLDEFYHVFAATSIGTVATIALTTFLFKNSTLELDFPRVMVIYAWLLTIL
;
A
#
# COMPACT_ATOMS: atom_id res chain seq x y z
N MET A 1 -12.86 -27.03 -14.23
CA MET A 1 -13.11 -25.66 -14.76
C MET A 1 -13.21 -24.61 -13.64
N LYS A 2 -13.95 -24.87 -12.53
CA LYS A 2 -14.06 -23.95 -11.36
C LYS A 2 -12.71 -23.45 -10.81
N ARG A 3 -11.77 -24.35 -10.46
CA ARG A 3 -10.41 -23.99 -9.98
C ARG A 3 -9.61 -23.06 -10.88
N ARG A 4 -9.76 -23.15 -12.21
CA ARG A 4 -9.04 -22.27 -13.15
C ARG A 4 -9.64 -20.86 -13.18
N ALA A 5 -10.97 -20.77 -13.07
CA ALA A 5 -11.67 -19.49 -12.95
C ALA A 5 -11.36 -18.81 -11.61
N ASP A 6 -11.31 -19.57 -10.51
CA ASP A 6 -10.94 -19.04 -9.18
C ASP A 6 -9.50 -18.50 -9.16
N ALA A 7 -8.56 -19.21 -9.80
CA ALA A 7 -7.16 -18.76 -9.91
C ALA A 7 -7.01 -17.52 -10.80
N LEU A 8 -7.75 -17.44 -11.91
CA LEU A 8 -7.79 -16.25 -12.76
C LEU A 8 -8.36 -15.05 -12.00
N PHE A 9 -9.42 -15.27 -11.21
CA PHE A 9 -10.03 -14.22 -10.40
C PHE A 9 -9.07 -13.71 -9.31
N ALA A 10 -8.41 -14.62 -8.59
CA ALA A 10 -7.39 -14.25 -7.62
C ALA A 10 -6.22 -13.50 -8.25
N LEU A 11 -5.75 -13.91 -9.44
CA LEU A 11 -4.70 -13.21 -10.17
C LEU A 11 -5.12 -11.79 -10.56
N LEU A 12 -6.33 -11.63 -11.09
CA LEU A 12 -6.88 -10.31 -11.44
C LEU A 12 -7.03 -9.42 -10.21
N LEU A 13 -7.43 -9.99 -9.07
CA LEU A 13 -7.54 -9.28 -7.80
C LEU A 13 -6.17 -8.79 -7.30
N VAL A 14 -5.15 -9.66 -7.32
CA VAL A 14 -3.77 -9.29 -6.98
C VAL A 14 -3.25 -8.18 -7.89
N VAL A 15 -3.48 -8.28 -9.21
CA VAL A 15 -3.06 -7.24 -10.16
C VAL A 15 -3.78 -5.93 -9.89
N ASN A 16 -5.08 -5.97 -9.61
CA ASN A 16 -5.85 -4.79 -9.22
C ASN A 16 -5.28 -4.15 -7.96
N ASP A 17 -4.98 -4.93 -6.92
CA ASP A 17 -4.45 -4.42 -5.66
C ASP A 17 -3.06 -3.79 -5.84
N VAL A 18 -2.20 -4.40 -6.66
CA VAL A 18 -0.91 -3.77 -7.05
C VAL A 18 -1.14 -2.40 -7.68
N LEU A 19 -2.07 -2.31 -8.63
CA LEU A 19 -2.38 -1.05 -9.31
C LEU A 19 -2.96 -0.02 -8.35
N MET A 20 -3.87 -0.42 -7.47
CA MET A 20 -4.51 0.49 -6.50
C MET A 20 -3.52 0.98 -5.45
N VAL A 21 -2.69 0.11 -4.87
CA VAL A 21 -1.65 0.52 -3.91
C VAL A 21 -0.63 1.43 -4.57
N ALA A 22 -0.20 1.13 -5.80
CA ALA A 22 0.72 1.98 -6.53
C ALA A 22 0.11 3.34 -6.90
N LEU A 23 -1.16 3.35 -7.30
CA LEU A 23 -1.90 4.57 -7.62
C LEU A 23 -2.13 5.42 -6.38
N ALA A 24 -2.48 4.82 -5.24
CA ALA A 24 -2.60 5.49 -3.95
C ALA A 24 -1.28 6.15 -3.54
N PHE A 25 -0.14 5.47 -3.72
CA PHE A 25 1.17 6.04 -3.46
C PHE A 25 1.51 7.21 -4.39
N ALA A 26 1.23 7.07 -5.69
CA ALA A 26 1.46 8.13 -6.68
C ALA A 26 0.59 9.36 -6.41
N LEU A 27 -0.68 9.15 -6.06
CA LEU A 27 -1.59 10.21 -5.64
C LEU A 27 -1.13 10.85 -4.34
N ALA A 28 -0.67 10.08 -3.35
CA ALA A 28 -0.11 10.62 -2.11
C ALA A 28 1.09 11.53 -2.37
N TYR A 29 2.00 11.14 -3.27
CA TYR A 29 3.10 12.00 -3.72
C TYR A 29 2.59 13.27 -4.40
N TRP A 30 1.61 13.14 -5.30
CA TRP A 30 1.02 14.28 -6.02
C TRP A 30 0.31 15.27 -5.07
N LEU A 31 -0.50 14.77 -4.13
CA LEU A 31 -1.15 15.55 -3.08
C LEU A 31 -0.11 16.28 -2.22
N ARG A 32 0.93 15.56 -1.78
CA ARG A 32 2.00 16.12 -0.96
C ARG A 32 2.78 17.22 -1.70
N LYS A 33 2.93 17.12 -3.02
CA LYS A 33 3.58 18.12 -3.86
C LYS A 33 2.71 19.35 -4.12
N ASN A 34 1.42 19.17 -4.42
CA ASN A 34 0.56 20.24 -4.93
C ASN A 34 -0.35 20.88 -3.87
N VAL A 35 -0.85 20.11 -2.90
CA VAL A 35 -1.84 20.58 -1.91
C VAL A 35 -1.16 21.02 -0.63
N THR A 36 -0.12 20.29 -0.21
CA THR A 36 0.54 20.53 1.08
C THR A 36 2.05 20.68 0.91
N PRO A 37 2.55 21.63 0.10
CA PRO A 37 3.97 21.90 0.00
C PRO A 37 4.48 22.28 1.41
N ALA A 38 5.47 21.54 1.91
CA ALA A 38 6.06 21.82 3.21
C ALA A 38 7.31 22.66 3.01
N ALA A 39 7.85 23.21 4.09
CA ALA A 39 9.11 23.96 4.08
C ALA A 39 10.30 23.15 3.51
N VAL A 40 10.22 21.81 3.55
CA VAL A 40 11.22 20.91 2.98
C VAL A 40 10.79 20.45 1.59
N ALA A 41 11.66 20.69 0.61
CA ALA A 41 11.49 20.21 -0.76
C ALA A 41 11.49 18.68 -0.80
N ILE A 42 10.52 18.11 -1.51
CA ILE A 42 10.37 16.66 -1.66
C ILE A 42 11.26 16.21 -2.82
N ALA A 43 11.91 15.06 -2.68
CA ALA A 43 12.74 14.48 -3.73
C ALA A 43 11.91 14.10 -4.99
N PRO A 44 12.56 13.89 -6.15
CA PRO A 44 11.90 13.32 -7.32
C PRO A 44 11.24 11.97 -7.02
N PHE A 45 10.13 11.67 -7.70
CA PHE A 45 9.38 10.41 -7.51
C PHE A 45 10.25 9.14 -7.65
N ARG A 46 11.30 9.20 -8.48
CA ARG A 46 12.23 8.07 -8.71
C ARG A 46 12.93 7.62 -7.44
N ASP A 47 13.23 8.54 -6.52
CA ASP A 47 13.94 8.21 -5.30
C ASP A 47 13.04 7.46 -4.31
N TYR A 48 11.71 7.59 -4.48
CA TYR A 48 10.69 6.83 -3.75
C TYR A 48 10.31 5.51 -4.41
N ALA A 49 10.91 5.13 -5.54
CA ALA A 49 10.55 3.91 -6.26
C ALA A 49 10.77 2.65 -5.42
N VAL A 50 11.84 2.61 -4.62
CA VAL A 50 12.10 1.47 -3.74
C VAL A 50 11.08 1.40 -2.60
N MET A 51 10.68 2.56 -2.04
CA MET A 51 9.63 2.64 -1.03
C MET A 51 8.27 2.17 -1.58
N LEU A 52 7.94 2.55 -2.82
CA LEU A 52 6.75 2.07 -3.51
C LEU A 52 6.75 0.53 -3.61
N VAL A 53 7.87 -0.07 -4.03
CA VAL A 53 7.99 -1.54 -4.13
C VAL A 53 7.80 -2.20 -2.77
N ILE A 54 8.44 -1.67 -1.72
CA ILE A 54 8.28 -2.20 -0.35
C ILE A 54 6.82 -2.10 0.10
N GLN A 55 6.15 -0.97 -0.17
CA GLN A 55 4.75 -0.78 0.21
C GLN A 55 3.84 -1.77 -0.53
N VAL A 56 4.00 -1.93 -1.84
CA VAL A 56 3.23 -2.89 -2.64
C VAL A 56 3.44 -4.31 -2.12
N VAL A 57 4.69 -4.75 -1.94
CA VAL A 57 5.00 -6.11 -1.46
C VAL A 57 4.43 -6.35 -0.07
N THR A 58 4.55 -5.36 0.83
CA THR A 58 4.04 -5.45 2.21
C THR A 58 2.53 -5.55 2.23
N MET A 59 1.82 -4.76 1.40
CA MET A 59 0.36 -4.83 1.28
C MET A 59 -0.09 -6.17 0.73
N LEU A 60 0.51 -6.64 -0.36
CA LEU A 60 0.17 -7.94 -0.93
C LEU A 60 0.35 -9.08 0.07
N PHE A 61 1.48 -9.05 0.81
CA PHE A 61 1.75 -10.02 1.86
C PHE A 61 0.63 -10.00 2.91
N LEU A 62 0.25 -8.84 3.41
CA LEU A 62 -0.80 -8.76 4.42
C LEU A 62 -2.18 -9.11 3.90
N TYR A 63 -2.55 -8.69 2.69
CA TYR A 63 -3.83 -9.09 2.07
C TYR A 63 -3.91 -10.61 1.88
N PHE A 64 -2.77 -11.24 1.56
CA PHE A 64 -2.67 -12.69 1.48
C PHE A 64 -2.89 -13.35 2.85
N PHE A 65 -2.21 -12.88 3.90
CA PHE A 65 -2.36 -13.43 5.25
C PHE A 65 -3.74 -13.15 5.87
N SER A 66 -4.34 -12.03 5.54
CA SER A 66 -5.71 -11.66 5.91
C SER A 66 -6.77 -12.41 5.09
N ARG A 67 -6.35 -13.26 4.15
CA ARG A 67 -7.23 -14.09 3.30
C ARG A 67 -8.23 -13.27 2.47
N LEU A 68 -7.86 -12.06 2.07
CA LEU A 68 -8.72 -11.23 1.21
C LEU A 68 -8.87 -11.84 -0.20
N TYR A 69 -7.95 -12.70 -0.62
CA TYR A 69 -8.03 -13.40 -1.91
C TYR A 69 -8.88 -14.67 -1.87
N ASP A 70 -9.39 -15.07 -0.70
CA ASP A 70 -10.29 -16.22 -0.60
C ASP A 70 -11.70 -15.82 -1.06
N VAL A 71 -12.18 -16.42 -2.14
CA VAL A 71 -13.55 -16.25 -2.65
C VAL A 71 -14.56 -16.94 -1.71
N LYS A 72 -14.83 -16.35 -0.53
CA LYS A 72 -15.89 -16.80 0.38
C LYS A 72 -17.20 -16.08 0.06
N ARG A 73 -18.15 -16.84 -0.47
CA ARG A 73 -19.46 -16.36 -0.98
C ARG A 73 -20.43 -15.76 0.05
N SER A 74 -20.04 -15.62 1.32
CA SER A 74 -20.98 -15.31 2.41
C SER A 74 -20.41 -14.40 3.49
N MET A 75 -19.38 -13.61 3.17
CA MET A 75 -18.87 -12.62 4.12
C MET A 75 -19.69 -11.32 4.05
N PRO A 76 -20.18 -10.78 5.19
CA PRO A 76 -20.83 -9.48 5.23
C PRO A 76 -19.88 -8.37 4.75
N ARG A 77 -20.37 -7.42 3.94
CA ARG A 77 -19.56 -6.31 3.38
C ARG A 77 -18.88 -5.45 4.45
N LEU A 78 -19.50 -5.33 5.62
CA LEU A 78 -18.93 -4.60 6.77
C LEU A 78 -17.70 -5.33 7.32
N ASP A 79 -17.75 -6.66 7.44
CA ASP A 79 -16.61 -7.45 7.91
C ASP A 79 -15.45 -7.34 6.92
N GLU A 80 -15.73 -7.39 5.61
CA GLU A 80 -14.74 -7.19 4.56
C GLU A 80 -14.01 -5.84 4.68
N PHE A 81 -14.75 -4.74 4.90
CA PHE A 81 -14.16 -3.43 5.15
C PHE A 81 -13.28 -3.40 6.40
N TYR A 82 -13.72 -4.02 7.51
CA TYR A 82 -12.89 -4.14 8.72
C TYR A 82 -11.59 -4.90 8.47
N HIS A 83 -11.63 -5.97 7.67
CA HIS A 83 -10.44 -6.74 7.32
C HIS A 83 -9.46 -5.94 6.45
N VAL A 84 -9.96 -5.21 5.44
CA VAL A 84 -9.14 -4.30 4.61
C VAL A 84 -8.53 -3.22 5.48
N PHE A 85 -9.32 -2.56 6.34
CA PHE A 85 -8.87 -1.50 7.22
C PHE A 85 -7.77 -1.97 8.18
N ALA A 86 -7.98 -3.13 8.83
CA ALA A 86 -7.01 -3.71 9.75
C ALA A 86 -5.71 -4.12 9.03
N ALA A 87 -5.82 -4.83 7.89
CA ALA A 87 -4.67 -5.23 7.09
C ALA A 87 -3.88 -4.02 6.58
N THR A 88 -4.59 -2.98 6.12
CA THR A 88 -3.99 -1.76 5.59
C THR A 88 -3.24 -0.97 6.66
N SER A 89 -3.82 -0.90 7.86
CA SER A 89 -3.21 -0.23 9.01
C SER A 89 -1.94 -0.96 9.47
N ILE A 90 -2.00 -2.29 9.60
CA ILE A 90 -0.84 -3.12 9.94
C ILE A 90 0.24 -2.98 8.86
N GLY A 91 -0.14 -2.97 7.58
CA GLY A 91 0.80 -2.87 6.45
C GLY A 91 1.49 -1.54 6.34
N THR A 92 0.79 -0.46 6.69
CA THR A 92 1.38 0.86 6.74
C THR A 92 2.43 0.94 7.85
N VAL A 93 2.12 0.43 9.04
CA VAL A 93 3.08 0.39 10.16
C VAL A 93 4.28 -0.50 9.83
N ALA A 94 4.05 -1.68 9.25
CA ALA A 94 5.11 -2.57 8.80
C ALA A 94 5.99 -1.93 7.71
N THR A 95 5.40 -1.22 6.75
CA THR A 95 6.13 -0.50 5.70
C THR A 95 7.00 0.60 6.29
N ILE A 96 6.48 1.40 7.22
CA ILE A 96 7.27 2.42 7.92
C ILE A 96 8.46 1.76 8.65
N ALA A 97 8.20 0.66 9.39
CA ALA A 97 9.22 -0.03 10.15
C ALA A 97 10.31 -0.62 9.24
N LEU A 98 9.92 -1.32 8.17
CA LEU A 98 10.83 -1.91 7.18
C LEU A 98 11.65 -0.83 6.48
N THR A 99 11.01 0.24 6.02
CA THR A 99 11.69 1.33 5.33
C THR A 99 12.68 2.03 6.27
N THR A 100 12.25 2.33 7.49
CA THR A 100 13.14 2.91 8.50
C THR A 100 14.32 1.98 8.75
N PHE A 101 14.10 0.69 8.97
CA PHE A 101 15.18 -0.25 9.27
C PHE A 101 16.14 -0.48 8.10
N LEU A 102 15.62 -0.61 6.87
CA LEU A 102 16.41 -0.90 5.67
C LEU A 102 17.20 0.31 5.16
N PHE A 103 16.71 1.53 5.38
CA PHE A 103 17.34 2.75 4.87
C PHE A 103 18.03 3.60 5.94
N LYS A 104 17.94 3.23 7.22
CA LYS A 104 18.70 3.88 8.31
C LYS A 104 20.20 3.82 8.00
N ASN A 105 20.87 4.97 8.00
CA ASN A 105 22.29 5.13 7.63
C ASN A 105 22.65 4.81 6.16
N SER A 106 21.69 4.85 5.24
CA SER A 106 21.95 4.65 3.80
C SER A 106 21.98 5.97 3.02
N THR A 107 22.53 5.98 1.81
CA THR A 107 22.47 7.15 0.90
C THR A 107 21.05 7.47 0.40
N LEU A 108 20.08 6.61 0.73
CA LEU A 108 18.64 6.72 0.45
C LEU A 108 17.85 7.02 1.74
N GLU A 109 18.48 7.60 2.75
CA GLU A 109 17.84 8.08 3.98
C GLU A 109 16.92 9.27 3.65
N LEU A 110 15.79 8.95 3.02
CA LEU A 110 14.69 9.86 2.77
C LEU A 110 13.74 9.76 3.95
N ASP A 111 13.57 10.88 4.65
CA ASP A 111 12.48 11.03 5.61
C ASP A 111 11.16 10.80 4.88
N PHE A 112 10.51 9.66 5.15
CA PHE A 112 9.16 9.41 4.67
C PHE A 112 8.28 10.52 5.23
N PRO A 113 7.77 11.45 4.39
CA PRO A 113 7.04 12.59 4.94
C PRO A 113 5.80 12.06 5.61
N ARG A 114 5.63 12.30 6.92
CA ARG A 114 4.53 11.73 7.73
C ARG A 114 3.15 11.95 7.08
N VAL A 115 2.97 13.13 6.47
CA VAL A 115 1.77 13.51 5.73
C VAL A 115 1.53 12.62 4.50
N MET A 116 2.59 12.24 3.77
CA MET A 116 2.50 11.35 2.61
C MET A 116 2.08 9.94 3.03
N VAL A 117 2.56 9.46 4.18
CA VAL A 117 2.14 8.16 4.73
C VAL A 117 0.65 8.17 5.07
N ILE A 118 0.15 9.26 5.68
CA ILE A 118 -1.28 9.41 5.99
C ILE A 118 -2.13 9.42 4.71
N TYR A 119 -1.70 10.13 3.67
CA TYR A 119 -2.39 10.12 2.38
C TYR A 119 -2.37 8.73 1.73
N ALA A 120 -1.23 8.04 1.73
CA ALA A 120 -1.14 6.71 1.17
C ALA A 120 -2.04 5.72 1.92
N TRP A 121 -2.10 5.80 3.25
CA TRP A 121 -2.98 4.97 4.08
C TRP A 121 -4.46 5.22 3.79
N LEU A 122 -4.90 6.48 3.80
CA LEU A 122 -6.30 6.84 3.50
C LEU A 122 -6.71 6.40 2.10
N LEU A 123 -5.86 6.64 1.10
CA LEU A 123 -6.14 6.29 -0.29
C LEU A 123 -6.09 4.79 -0.56
N THR A 124 -5.40 4.01 0.29
CA THR A 124 -5.36 2.54 0.16
C THR A 124 -6.61 1.89 0.78
N ILE A 125 -7.25 2.54 1.75
CA ILE A 125 -8.49 2.05 2.39
C ILE A 125 -9.72 2.34 1.51
N LEU A 126 -9.70 3.44 0.76
CA LEU A 126 -10.82 3.95 -0.03
C LEU A 126 -11.00 3.19 -1.34
#